data_AF-A0A6V7KUG6-F1
#
_entry.id   AF-A0A6V7KUG6-F1
#
_cell.length_a   1.000
_cell.length_b   1.000
_cell.length_c   1.000
_cell.angle_alpha   90.00
_cell.angle_beta   90.00
_cell.angle_gamma   90.00
#
_symmetry.space_group_name_H-M   'P 1'
#
loop_
_entity.id
_entity.type
_entity.pdbx_description
1 polymer ?
#
loop_
_entity_poly.entity_id
_entity_poly.type
_entity_poly.pdbx_seq_one_letter_code
_entity_poly.pdbx_strand_id
1 'polypeptide(L)'
;GRRFSEGTSADREIQRTLMELLNQMDGFDSLGQVKMIMATNRPDTLDPALLRPGRLDRKIEIPLPNEQARLEILKIHAAPIAKHGEI
;
A
#
# COMPACT_ATOMS: atom_id res chain seq x y z
N GLY A 1 -28.66 -8.07 1.15
CA GLY A 1 -27.24 -8.32 1.44
C GLY A 1 -26.82 -9.59 0.73
N ARG A 2 -25.89 -9.50 -0.22
CA ARG A 2 -25.30 -10.69 -0.86
C ARG A 2 -24.24 -11.24 0.10
N ARG A 3 -24.56 -12.38 0.72
CA ARG A 3 -23.62 -13.15 1.52
C ARG A 3 -22.66 -13.81 0.53
N PHE A 4 -21.41 -13.34 0.48
CA PHE A 4 -20.34 -14.05 -0.20
C PHE A 4 -20.10 -15.36 0.57
N SER A 5 -20.73 -16.46 0.14
CA SER A 5 -20.50 -17.77 0.72
C SER A 5 -20.22 -18.79 -0.38
N GLU A 6 -18.94 -18.92 -0.71
CA GLU A 6 -18.28 -20.16 -1.15
C GLU A 6 -16.77 -19.89 -1.23
N GLY A 7 -16.17 -19.65 -0.07
CA GLY A 7 -14.71 -19.58 0.09
C GLY A 7 -14.21 -20.88 0.72
N THR A 8 -13.08 -21.37 0.21
CA THR A 8 -12.33 -22.50 0.77
C THR A 8 -11.97 -22.23 2.24
N SER A 9 -11.58 -23.25 3.00
CA SER A 9 -11.16 -23.04 4.41
C SER A 9 -10.06 -21.98 4.57
N ALA A 10 -9.19 -21.85 3.55
CA ALA A 10 -8.14 -20.84 3.50
C ALA A 10 -8.70 -19.41 3.40
N ASP A 11 -9.76 -19.19 2.60
CA ASP A 11 -10.37 -17.86 2.47
C ASP A 11 -10.96 -17.37 3.78
N ARG A 12 -11.51 -18.27 4.59
CA ARG A 12 -12.03 -17.96 5.93
C ARG A 12 -10.93 -17.57 6.90
N GLU A 13 -9.76 -18.18 6.79
CA GLU A 13 -8.59 -17.86 7.61
C GLU A 13 -8.02 -16.49 7.22
N ILE A 14 -7.90 -16.22 5.91
CA ILE A 14 -7.49 -14.90 5.38
C ILE A 14 -8.43 -13.81 5.89
N GLN A 15 -9.74 -14.01 5.80
CA GLN A 15 -10.73 -13.06 6.31
C GLN A 15 -10.60 -12.85 7.81
N ARG A 16 -10.38 -13.90 8.59
CA ARG A 16 -10.20 -13.80 10.05
C ARG A 16 -8.97 -12.97 10.39
N THR A 17 -7.82 -13.26 9.76
CA THR A 17 -6.57 -12.53 9.99
C THR A 17 -6.69 -11.06 9.59
N LEU A 18 -7.39 -10.77 8.48
CA LEU A 18 -7.69 -9.40 8.06
C LEU A 18 -8.54 -8.65 9.09
N MET A 19 -9.60 -9.28 9.60
CA MET A 19 -10.46 -8.66 10.63
C MET A 19 -9.69 -8.40 11.92
N GLU A 20 -8.78 -9.29 12.30
CA GLU A 20 -7.95 -9.10 13.50
C GLU A 20 -6.98 -7.93 13.31
N LEU A 21 -6.33 -7.83 12.15
CA LEU A 21 -5.50 -6.67 11.80
C LEU A 21 -6.29 -5.36 11.89
N LEU A 22 -7.51 -5.34 11.35
CA LEU A 22 -8.39 -4.17 11.40
C LEU A 22 -8.79 -3.79 12.83
N ASN A 23 -9.06 -4.77 13.69
CA ASN A 23 -9.35 -4.53 15.11
C ASN A 23 -8.15 -3.94 15.84
N GLN A 24 -6.94 -4.44 15.56
CA GLN A 24 -5.72 -3.89 16.15
C GLN A 24 -5.48 -2.46 15.66
N MET A 25 -5.73 -2.17 14.37
CA MET A 25 -5.65 -0.82 13.80
C MET A 25 -6.60 0.17 14.49
N ASP A 26 -7.86 -0.20 14.74
CA ASP A 26 -8.84 0.64 15.44
C ASP A 26 -8.52 0.78 16.94
N GLY A 27 -7.85 -0.22 17.53
CA GLY A 27 -7.42 -0.22 18.93
C GLY A 27 -6.21 0.67 19.21
N PHE A 28 -5.54 1.19 18.17
CA PHE A 28 -4.45 2.17 18.31
C PHE A 28 -4.98 3.59 18.51
N ASP A 29 -5.88 3.80 19.47
CA ASP A 29 -6.16 5.15 19.93
C ASP A 29 -5.24 5.52 21.11
N SER A 30 -4.54 6.65 20.94
CA SER A 30 -3.81 7.50 21.92
C SER A 30 -2.30 7.37 22.17
N LEU A 31 -1.55 6.33 21.75
CA LEU A 31 -0.09 6.30 22.06
C LEU A 31 0.80 7.06 21.05
N GLY A 32 0.30 7.38 19.85
CA GLY A 32 1.00 8.20 18.84
C GLY A 32 2.34 7.66 18.31
N GLN A 33 2.85 6.56 18.88
CA GLN A 33 4.19 6.01 18.68
C GLN A 33 4.31 5.09 17.46
N VAL A 34 3.19 4.63 16.89
CA VAL A 34 3.18 3.73 15.73
C VAL A 34 2.54 4.44 14.55
N LYS A 35 3.25 4.45 13.42
CA LYS A 35 2.75 4.90 12.12
C LYS A 35 2.73 3.70 11.18
N MET A 36 1.63 3.52 10.49
CA MET A 36 1.47 2.42 9.53
C MET A 36 1.57 2.95 8.10
N ILE A 37 2.39 2.30 7.28
CA ILE A 37 2.51 2.57 5.84
C ILE A 37 2.12 1.28 5.12
N MET A 38 1.21 1.39 4.16
CA MET A 38 0.80 0.28 3.30
C MET A 38 1.03 0.64 1.83
N ALA A 39 1.32 -0.36 1.00
CA ALA A 39 1.48 -0.21 -0.44
C ALA A 39 0.66 -1.30 -1.16
N THR A 40 -0.05 -0.92 -2.22
CA THR A 40 -0.76 -1.86 -3.11
C THR A 40 -0.65 -1.40 -4.55
N ASN A 41 -0.53 -2.35 -5.47
CA ASN A 41 -0.64 -2.11 -6.91
C ASN A 41 -2.07 -2.35 -7.43
N ARG A 42 -3.00 -2.78 -6.57
CA ARG A 42 -4.40 -3.08 -6.88
C ARG A 42 -5.33 -2.47 -5.82
N PRO A 43 -5.57 -1.15 -5.86
CA PRO A 43 -6.47 -0.50 -4.90
C PRO A 43 -7.94 -0.95 -5.05
N ASP A 44 -8.32 -1.46 -6.22
CA ASP A 44 -9.64 -1.99 -6.56
C ASP A 44 -10.01 -3.26 -5.78
N THR A 45 -9.02 -4.06 -5.37
CA THR A 45 -9.25 -5.32 -4.66
C THR A 45 -9.19 -5.18 -3.14
N LEU A 46 -8.94 -3.98 -2.61
CA LEU A 46 -8.87 -3.77 -1.18
C LEU A 46 -10.25 -3.92 -0.52
N ASP A 47 -10.26 -4.51 0.68
CA ASP A 47 -11.46 -4.53 1.51
C ASP A 47 -11.87 -3.08 1.85
N PRO A 48 -13.11 -2.65 1.53
CA PRO A 48 -13.60 -1.31 1.84
C PRO A 48 -13.48 -0.95 3.33
N ALA A 49 -13.42 -1.94 4.21
CA ALA A 49 -13.22 -1.75 5.63
C ALA A 49 -11.88 -1.04 5.94
N LEU A 50 -10.82 -1.28 5.17
CA LEU A 50 -9.52 -0.62 5.35
C LEU A 50 -9.57 0.88 5.04
N LEU A 51 -10.51 1.30 4.19
CA LEU A 51 -10.64 2.68 3.69
C LEU A 51 -11.53 3.56 4.57
N ARG A 52 -12.05 3.02 5.69
CA ARG A 52 -12.85 3.78 6.64
C ARG A 52 -11.97 4.78 7.42
N PRO A 53 -12.53 5.94 7.83
CA PRO A 53 -11.82 6.91 8.67
C PRO A 53 -11.25 6.27 9.93
N GLY A 54 -10.03 6.63 10.32
CA GLY A 54 -9.29 6.09 11.47
C GLY A 54 -8.36 4.92 11.12
N ARG A 55 -8.36 4.46 9.87
CA ARG A 55 -7.50 3.35 9.37
C ARG A 55 -6.53 3.87 8.32
N LEU A 56 -6.83 3.70 7.02
CA LEU A 56 -6.03 4.25 5.93
C LEU A 56 -6.52 5.65 5.55
N ASP A 57 -6.18 6.63 6.40
CA ASP A 57 -6.65 8.01 6.24
C ASP A 57 -6.00 8.72 5.04
N ARG A 58 -4.69 8.47 4.80
CA ARG A 58 -3.93 9.12 3.75
C ARG A 58 -3.69 8.17 2.58
N LYS A 59 -4.19 8.56 1.41
CA LYS A 59 -3.97 7.86 0.14
C LYS A 59 -3.00 8.68 -0.70
N ILE A 60 -1.86 8.08 -1.02
CA ILE A 60 -0.84 8.70 -1.86
C ILE A 60 -0.71 7.84 -3.11
N GLU A 61 -1.10 8.39 -4.25
CA GLU A 61 -0.92 7.75 -5.54
C GLU A 61 0.48 8.06 -6.07
N ILE A 62 1.16 7.03 -6.56
CA ILE A 62 2.48 7.15 -7.19
C ILE A 62 2.27 7.01 -8.71
N PRO A 63 2.26 8.12 -9.47
CA PRO A 63 2.08 8.05 -10.91
C PRO A 63 3.36 7.54 -11.59
N LEU A 64 3.23 7.19 -12.87
CA LEU A 64 4.39 6.93 -13.72
C LEU A 64 5.28 8.18 -13.83
N PRO A 65 6.62 8.02 -13.87
CA PRO A 65 7.52 9.16 -13.97
C PRO A 65 7.36 9.86 -15.33
N ASN A 66 7.26 11.20 -15.26
CA ASN A 66 7.34 12.05 -16.45
C ASN A 66 8.76 12.05 -17.04
N GLU A 67 8.95 12.73 -18.17
CA GLU A 67 10.25 12.74 -18.87
C GLU A 67 11.40 13.22 -18.00
N GLN A 68 11.21 14.32 -17.27
CA GLN A 68 12.23 14.85 -16.37
C GLN A 68 12.54 13.85 -15.24
N ALA A 69 11.53 13.26 -14.61
CA ALA A 69 11.70 12.29 -13.54
C ALA A 69 12.43 11.03 -14.03
N ARG A 70 12.15 10.56 -15.27
CA ARG A 70 12.88 9.44 -15.88
C ARG A 70 14.36 9.76 -16.06
N LEU A 71 14.68 10.97 -16.52
CA LEU A 71 16.07 11.42 -16.66
C LEU A 71 16.77 11.47 -15.29
N GLU A 72 16.12 11.99 -14.26
CA GLU A 72 16.71 12.02 -12.90
C GLU A 72 16.91 10.62 -12.31
N ILE A 73 15.93 9.72 -12.47
CA ILE A 73 16.07 8.31 -12.09
C ILE A 73 17.28 7.67 -12.81
N LEU A 74 17.41 7.91 -14.12
CA LEU A 74 18.53 7.42 -14.90
C LEU A 74 19.86 7.97 -14.40
N LYS A 75 19.96 9.28 -14.12
CA LYS A 75 21.18 9.91 -13.58
C LYS A 75 21.62 9.28 -12.27
N ILE A 76 20.69 9.02 -11.34
CA ILE A 76 20.96 8.37 -10.05
C ILE A 76 21.54 6.97 -10.27
N HIS A 77 20.89 6.14 -11.09
CA HIS A 77 21.33 4.76 -11.31
C HIS A 77 22.57 4.64 -12.18
N ALA A 78 22.82 5.61 -13.06
CA ALA A 78 24.00 5.65 -13.90
C ALA A 78 25.21 6.28 -13.19
N ALA A 79 25.03 6.92 -12.03
CA ALA A 79 26.11 7.53 -11.25
C ALA A 79 27.36 6.65 -11.06
N PRO A 80 27.25 5.36 -10.68
CA PRO A 80 28.42 4.49 -10.49
C PRO A 80 29.02 3.93 -11.79
N ILE A 81 28.41 4.18 -12.95
CA ILE A 81 28.83 3.60 -14.23
C ILE A 81 29.86 4.52 -14.90
N ALA A 82 30.95 3.95 -15.42
CA ALA A 82 31.87 4.67 -16.28
C ALA A 82 31.17 5.06 -17.59
N LYS A 83 31.03 6.36 -17.82
CA LYS A 83 30.28 6.94 -18.94
C LYS A 83 31.21 7.69 -19.87
N HIS A 84 30.88 7.68 -21.16
CA HIS A 84 31.51 8.57 -22.14
C HIS A 84 30.58 9.76 -22.40
N GLY A 85 30.97 10.95 -21.96
CA GLY A 85 30.15 12.17 -22.07
C GLY A 85 29.20 12.40 -20.89
N GLU A 86 28.37 13.44 -21.00
CA GLU A 86 27.26 13.72 -20.07
C GLU A 86 26.05 12.83 -20.36
N ILE A 87 25.16 12.67 -19.35
CA ILE A 87 23.86 11.99 -19.50
C ILE A 87 22.80 13.01 -19.92
#